data_AF-A0A4E0PWZ6-F1
#
_entry.id   AF-A0A4E0PWZ6-F1
#
_cell.length_a   1.000
_cell.length_b   1.000
_cell.length_c   1.000
_cell.angle_alpha   90.00
_cell.angle_beta   90.00
_cell.angle_gamma   90.00
#
_symmetry.space_group_name_H-M   'P 1'
#
loop_
_entity.id
_entity.type
_entity.pdbx_description
1 polymer ?
#
loop_
_entity_poly.entity_id
_entity_poly.type
_entity_poly.pdbx_seq_one_letter_code
_entity_poly.pdbx_strand_id
1 'polypeptide(L)'
;MARELSVKDIEVLKKLAPECSGLECSGSRAPYRSILPPLSNHFAKNAEDFEKRVSSLEEDELLYLLSLIRSGEESLGCVQPHYMQVFLDLIKKRLGTKTAEEIMGIYVAGKECSTDDLITFK
;
A
#
# COMPACT_ATOMS: atom_id res chain seq x y z
N MET A 1 17.20 3.49 5.52
CA MET A 1 17.57 2.07 5.69
C MET A 1 16.64 1.22 4.85
N ALA A 2 17.14 0.15 4.23
CA ALA A 2 16.31 -0.73 3.40
C ALA A 2 15.49 -1.66 4.30
N ARG A 3 14.15 -1.53 4.31
CA ARG A 3 13.24 -2.47 4.97
C ARG A 3 13.25 -3.81 4.23
N GLU A 4 13.24 -4.90 4.97
CA GLU A 4 13.03 -6.27 4.47
C GLU A 4 11.61 -6.71 4.84
N LEU A 5 10.90 -7.38 3.93
CA LEU A 5 9.58 -7.93 4.22
C LEU A 5 9.72 -9.09 5.22
N SER A 6 8.99 -8.99 6.32
CA SER A 6 8.86 -10.07 7.30
C SER A 6 8.03 -11.22 6.73
N VAL A 7 8.08 -12.39 7.38
CA VAL A 7 7.28 -13.57 7.01
C VAL A 7 5.80 -13.20 6.84
N LYS A 8 5.25 -12.40 7.77
CA LYS A 8 3.86 -11.97 7.74
C LYS A 8 3.55 -11.05 6.55
N ASP A 9 4.47 -10.16 6.18
CA ASP A 9 4.32 -9.31 4.99
C ASP A 9 4.22 -10.17 3.72
N ILE A 10 5.05 -11.23 3.64
CA ILE A 10 5.10 -12.16 2.52
C ILE A 10 3.79 -12.97 2.43
N GLU A 11 3.25 -13.41 3.56
CA GLU A 11 1.96 -14.13 3.62
C GLU A 11 0.81 -13.26 3.10
N VAL A 12 0.74 -12.00 3.56
CA VAL A 12 -0.27 -11.04 3.09
C VAL A 12 -0.11 -10.78 1.58
N LEU A 13 1.12 -10.57 1.11
CA LEU A 13 1.39 -10.37 -0.32
C LEU A 13 1.00 -11.59 -1.16
N LYS A 14 1.32 -12.81 -0.70
CA LYS A 14 0.94 -14.05 -1.40
C LYS A 14 -0.57 -14.27 -1.43
N LYS A 15 -1.29 -13.85 -0.39
CA LYS A 15 -2.77 -13.93 -0.38
C LYS A 15 -3.37 -12.98 -1.41
N LEU A 16 -2.83 -11.77 -1.51
CA LEU A 16 -3.24 -10.74 -2.46
C LEU A 16 -2.84 -11.07 -3.91
N ALA A 17 -1.68 -11.71 -4.09
CA ALA A 17 -1.10 -12.08 -5.37
C ALA A 17 -0.47 -13.47 -5.28
N PRO A 18 -1.26 -14.56 -5.39
CA PRO A 18 -0.73 -15.92 -5.33
C PRO A 18 0.22 -16.24 -6.49
N GLU A 19 0.10 -15.53 -7.62
CA GLU A 19 1.05 -15.59 -8.73
C GLU A 19 2.43 -14.99 -8.40
N CYS A 20 2.58 -14.28 -7.28
CA CYS A 20 3.87 -13.80 -6.78
C CYS A 20 4.70 -14.98 -6.25
N SER A 21 5.30 -15.72 -7.16
CA SER A 21 6.16 -16.88 -6.86
C SER A 21 7.57 -16.48 -6.38
N GLY A 22 7.92 -15.19 -6.43
CA GLY A 22 9.21 -14.69 -5.99
C GLY A 22 9.09 -13.28 -5.39
N LEU A 23 9.83 -13.03 -4.31
CA LEU A 23 9.98 -11.69 -3.70
C LEU A 23 10.88 -10.76 -4.52
N GLU A 24 11.26 -11.20 -5.72
CA GLU A 24 12.19 -10.52 -6.59
C GLU A 24 11.41 -9.62 -7.54
N CYS A 25 11.70 -8.32 -7.49
CA CYS A 25 11.18 -7.39 -8.47
C CYS A 25 11.79 -7.74 -9.85
N SER A 26 10.94 -8.12 -10.82
CA SER A 26 11.33 -8.63 -12.15
C SER A 26 12.30 -7.75 -12.94
N GLY A 27 12.52 -6.49 -12.52
CA GLY A 27 13.45 -5.55 -13.15
C GLY A 27 14.70 -5.18 -12.33
N SER A 28 14.82 -5.55 -11.05
CA SER A 28 15.93 -5.07 -10.20
C SER A 28 16.51 -6.07 -9.21
N ARG A 29 15.96 -7.29 -9.07
CA ARG A 29 16.42 -8.31 -8.10
C ARG A 29 16.46 -7.85 -6.64
N ALA A 30 15.97 -6.65 -6.35
CA ALA A 30 15.82 -6.14 -5.00
C ALA A 30 14.54 -6.72 -4.39
N PRO A 31 14.58 -7.09 -3.09
CA PRO A 31 13.38 -7.52 -2.38
C PRO A 31 12.36 -6.37 -2.38
N TYR A 32 11.09 -6.71 -2.61
CA TYR A 32 10.00 -5.78 -2.37
C TYR A 32 10.08 -5.24 -0.93
N ARG A 33 9.71 -3.97 -0.74
CA ARG A 33 9.76 -3.28 0.56
C ARG A 33 8.40 -2.82 1.05
N SER A 34 7.39 -2.96 0.20
CA SER A 34 6.01 -2.58 0.44
C SER A 34 5.08 -3.53 -0.31
N ILE A 35 3.83 -3.64 0.12
CA ILE A 35 2.85 -4.62 -0.35
C ILE A 35 1.91 -4.00 -1.39
N LEU A 36 1.35 -2.83 -1.10
CA LEU A 36 0.40 -2.10 -1.92
C LEU A 36 1.00 -1.57 -3.22
N PRO A 37 2.20 -0.94 -3.26
CA PRO A 37 2.79 -0.48 -4.51
C PRO A 37 3.01 -1.59 -5.56
N PRO A 38 3.61 -2.75 -5.23
CA PRO A 38 3.72 -3.81 -6.22
C PRO A 38 2.38 -4.44 -6.55
N LEU A 39 1.46 -4.56 -5.57
CA LEU A 39 0.10 -5.01 -5.85
C LEU A 39 -0.58 -4.13 -6.89
N SER A 40 -0.59 -2.80 -6.71
CA SER A 40 -1.27 -1.88 -7.62
C SER A 40 -0.59 -1.73 -8.98
N ASN A 41 0.75 -1.84 -9.04
CA ASN A 41 1.51 -1.56 -10.27
C ASN A 41 1.87 -2.81 -11.08
N HIS A 42 2.03 -3.98 -10.44
CA HIS A 42 2.49 -5.20 -11.11
C HIS A 42 1.43 -6.30 -11.19
N PHE A 43 0.56 -6.43 -10.18
CA PHE A 43 -0.37 -7.55 -10.07
C PHE A 43 -1.82 -7.17 -10.42
N ALA A 44 -2.28 -6.03 -9.93
CA ALA A 44 -3.62 -5.53 -10.21
C ALA A 44 -3.73 -5.09 -11.66
N LYS A 45 -4.69 -5.67 -12.38
CA LYS A 45 -4.95 -5.30 -13.79
C LYS A 45 -5.76 -4.02 -13.93
N ASN A 46 -6.64 -3.77 -12.97
CA ASN A 46 -7.54 -2.62 -12.91
C ASN A 46 -8.04 -2.39 -11.48
N ALA A 47 -8.76 -1.29 -11.27
CA ALA A 47 -9.28 -0.89 -9.96
C ALA A 47 -10.19 -1.96 -9.33
N GLU A 48 -11.00 -2.65 -10.12
CA GLU A 48 -11.89 -3.73 -9.66
C GLU A 48 -11.12 -4.99 -9.22
N ASP A 49 -10.06 -5.36 -9.94
CA ASP A 49 -9.17 -6.47 -9.60
C ASP A 49 -8.41 -6.16 -8.31
N PHE A 50 -7.94 -4.92 -8.18
CA PHE A 50 -7.34 -4.43 -6.94
C PHE A 50 -8.33 -4.52 -5.78
N GLU A 51 -9.57 -4.03 -5.94
CA GLU A 51 -10.63 -4.12 -4.92
C GLU A 51 -10.87 -5.55 -4.48
N LYS A 52 -11.01 -6.48 -5.42
CA LYS A 52 -11.26 -7.90 -5.14
C LYS A 52 -10.11 -8.51 -4.34
N ARG A 53 -8.86 -8.19 -4.70
CA ARG A 53 -7.67 -8.66 -3.99
C ARG A 53 -7.65 -8.11 -2.56
N VAL A 54 -7.73 -6.79 -2.38
CA VAL A 54 -7.70 -6.20 -1.03
C VAL A 54 -8.91 -6.60 -0.17
N SER A 55 -10.06 -6.88 -0.79
CA SER A 55 -11.26 -7.38 -0.10
C SER A 55 -11.15 -8.84 0.34
N SER A 56 -10.19 -9.60 -0.19
CA SER A 56 -9.91 -10.97 0.24
C SER A 56 -9.12 -11.04 1.55
N LEU A 57 -8.58 -9.91 2.00
CA LEU A 57 -7.91 -9.80 3.29
C LEU A 57 -8.92 -9.95 4.42
N GLU A 58 -8.53 -10.72 5.43
CA GLU A 58 -9.24 -10.79 6.69
C GLU A 58 -9.01 -9.51 7.50
N GLU A 59 -9.85 -9.28 8.49
CA GLU A 59 -9.80 -8.05 9.30
C GLU A 59 -8.43 -7.89 9.98
N ASP A 60 -7.86 -8.95 10.54
CA ASP A 60 -6.53 -8.96 11.15
C ASP A 60 -5.40 -8.61 10.16
N GLU A 61 -5.50 -9.08 8.92
CA GLU A 61 -4.51 -8.81 7.87
C GLU A 61 -4.63 -7.38 7.37
N LEU A 62 -5.87 -6.89 7.22
CA LEU A 62 -6.14 -5.49 6.90
C LEU A 62 -5.60 -4.57 8.01
N LEU A 63 -5.88 -4.87 9.28
CA LEU A 63 -5.34 -4.13 10.42
C LEU A 63 -3.81 -4.15 10.46
N TYR A 64 -3.20 -5.29 10.15
CA TYR A 64 -1.74 -5.38 10.03
C TYR A 64 -1.21 -4.45 8.93
N LEU A 65 -1.82 -4.48 7.73
CA LEU A 65 -1.44 -3.60 6.63
C LEU A 65 -1.58 -2.11 7.01
N LEU A 66 -2.66 -1.76 7.72
CA LEU A 66 -2.83 -0.40 8.23
C LEU A 66 -1.78 -0.03 9.28
N SER A 67 -1.38 -0.96 10.13
CA SER A 67 -0.31 -0.76 11.11
C SER A 67 1.02 -0.44 10.43
N LEU A 68 1.33 -1.10 9.32
CA LEU A 68 2.52 -0.82 8.52
C LEU A 68 2.48 0.58 7.90
N ILE A 69 1.31 0.99 7.38
CA ILE A 69 1.11 2.34 6.83
C ILE A 69 1.32 3.39 7.93
N ARG A 70 0.72 3.17 9.10
CA ARG A 70 0.88 4.06 10.27
C ARG A 70 2.32 4.16 10.76
N SER A 71 3.06 3.06 10.70
CA SER A 71 4.46 3.01 11.11
C SER A 71 5.42 3.59 10.05
N GLY A 72 4.91 3.96 8.87
CA GLY A 72 5.70 4.43 7.74
C GLY A 72 6.50 3.32 7.04
N GLU A 73 6.29 2.08 7.45
CA GLU A 73 6.90 0.89 6.88
C GLU A 73 6.32 0.57 5.50
N GLU A 74 5.03 0.86 5.31
CA GLU A 74 4.33 0.71 4.04
C GLU A 74 4.21 2.07 3.33
N SER A 75 4.87 2.18 2.17
CA SER A 75 4.82 3.41 1.39
C SER A 75 3.63 3.41 0.44
N LEU A 76 2.79 4.44 0.54
CA LEU A 76 1.67 4.67 -0.36
C LEU A 76 2.02 5.60 -1.53
N GLY A 77 3.24 6.15 -1.58
CA GLY A 77 3.62 7.19 -2.55
C GLY A 77 3.54 6.75 -4.02
N CYS A 78 3.75 5.45 -4.27
CA CYS A 78 3.68 4.86 -5.61
C CYS A 78 2.30 4.24 -5.94
N VAL A 79 1.30 4.39 -5.06
CA VAL A 79 -0.07 3.92 -5.32
C VAL A 79 -0.82 5.02 -6.08
N GLN A 80 -1.50 4.64 -7.16
CA GLN A 80 -2.26 5.61 -7.95
C GLN A 80 -3.54 6.06 -7.21
N PRO A 81 -4.00 7.31 -7.37
CA PRO A 81 -5.14 7.84 -6.64
C PRO A 81 -6.43 7.02 -6.79
N HIS A 82 -6.67 6.43 -7.96
CA HIS A 82 -7.84 5.61 -8.21
C HIS A 82 -7.81 4.30 -7.41
N TYR A 83 -6.64 3.66 -7.27
CA TYR A 83 -6.47 2.48 -6.41
C TYR A 83 -6.58 2.86 -4.94
N MET A 84 -6.02 4.01 -4.56
CA MET A 84 -6.12 4.51 -3.20
C MET A 84 -7.58 4.77 -2.81
N GLN A 85 -8.39 5.34 -3.70
CA GLN A 85 -9.80 5.58 -3.45
C GLN A 85 -10.57 4.27 -3.19
N VAL A 86 -10.30 3.23 -3.98
CA VAL A 86 -10.87 1.89 -3.76
C VAL A 86 -10.46 1.34 -2.39
N PHE A 87 -9.19 1.46 -2.03
CA PHE A 87 -8.67 1.00 -0.74
C PHE A 87 -9.33 1.74 0.45
N LEU A 88 -9.48 3.06 0.34
CA LEU A 88 -10.12 3.89 1.36
C LEU A 88 -11.61 3.55 1.52
N ASP A 89 -12.32 3.26 0.43
CA ASP A 89 -13.72 2.85 0.49
C ASP A 89 -13.87 1.50 1.21
N LEU A 90 -12.95 0.55 0.96
CA LEU A 90 -12.89 -0.72 1.69
C LEU A 90 -12.64 -0.50 3.19
N ILE A 91 -11.64 0.30 3.55
CA ILE A 91 -11.33 0.63 4.95
C ILE A 91 -12.54 1.27 5.62
N LYS A 92 -13.19 2.23 4.95
CA LYS A 92 -14.38 2.91 5.45
C LYS A 92 -15.52 1.93 5.71
N LYS A 93 -15.74 0.98 4.80
CA LYS A 93 -16.77 -0.07 4.93
C LYS A 93 -16.49 -1.05 6.07
N ARG A 94 -15.22 -1.44 6.28
CA ARG A 94 -14.81 -2.46 7.27
C ARG A 94 -14.53 -1.89 8.65
N LEU A 95 -13.74 -0.81 8.70
CA LEU A 95 -13.15 -0.24 9.92
C LEU A 95 -13.70 1.16 10.26
N GLY A 96 -14.52 1.73 9.39
CA GLY A 96 -15.17 3.03 9.59
C GLY A 96 -14.41 4.22 9.00
N THR A 97 -15.14 5.34 8.89
CA THR A 97 -14.66 6.56 8.23
C THR A 97 -13.40 7.14 8.86
N LYS A 98 -13.30 7.15 10.20
CA LYS A 98 -12.14 7.71 10.91
C LYS A 98 -10.83 7.08 10.48
N THR A 99 -10.81 5.75 10.34
CA THR A 99 -9.62 5.01 9.91
C THR A 99 -9.26 5.33 8.47
N ALA A 100 -10.25 5.44 7.58
CA ALA A 100 -10.00 5.83 6.20
C ALA A 100 -9.43 7.26 6.09
N GLU A 101 -9.96 8.21 6.85
CA GLU A 101 -9.46 9.59 6.87
C GLU A 101 -8.02 9.68 7.37
N GLU A 102 -7.67 8.90 8.40
CA GLU A 102 -6.29 8.83 8.91
C GLU A 102 -5.31 8.32 7.85
N ILE A 103 -5.67 7.22 7.17
CA ILE A 103 -4.85 6.62 6.12
C ILE A 103 -4.73 7.54 4.90
N MET A 104 -5.80 8.27 4.57
CA MET A 104 -5.77 9.31 3.54
C MET A 104 -4.80 10.44 3.93
N GLY A 105 -4.78 10.85 5.19
CA GLY A 105 -3.82 11.84 5.69
C GLY A 105 -2.37 11.41 5.48
N ILE A 106 -2.05 10.13 5.77
CA ILE A 106 -0.71 9.57 5.53
C ILE A 106 -0.37 9.55 4.04
N TYR A 107 -1.32 9.18 3.18
CA TYR A 107 -1.12 9.18 1.73
C TYR A 107 -0.84 10.57 1.17
N VAL A 108 -1.56 11.59 1.62
CA VAL A 108 -1.34 12.99 1.22
C VAL A 108 0.01 13.49 1.73
N ALA A 109 0.29 13.31 3.02
CA ALA A 109 1.56 13.73 3.64
C ALA A 109 2.78 13.05 2.97
N GLY A 110 2.64 11.78 2.59
CA GLY A 110 3.67 11.05 1.85
C GLY A 110 3.92 11.56 0.42
N LYS A 111 2.95 12.23 -0.20
CA LYS A 111 3.11 12.89 -1.50
C LYS A 111 3.75 14.28 -1.40
N GLU A 112 3.57 14.96 -0.28
CA GLU A 112 4.13 16.30 -0.04
C GLU A 112 5.66 16.28 0.11
N CYS A 113 6.27 15.10 0.33
CA CYS A 113 7.73 14.92 0.39
C CYS A 113 8.46 14.97 -0.98
N SER A 114 7.81 15.49 -2.03
CA SER A 114 8.45 15.85 -3.31
C SER A 114 8.32 17.35 -3.65
N THR A 115 7.77 18.17 -2.74
CA THR A 115 7.67 19.63 -2.90
C THR A 115 8.15 20.34 -1.65
N ASP A 116 9.40 20.09 -1.25
CA ASP A 116 10.21 21.08 -0.54
C ASP A 116 11.40 21.46 -1.44
N ASP A 117 11.07 22.03 -2.58
CA ASP A 117 11.92 22.96 -3.31
C ASP A 117 10.94 23.99 -3.86
N LEU A 118 11.20 25.28 -3.61
CA LEU A 118 10.38 26.46 -3.95
C LEU A 118 9.39 26.97 -2.87
N ILE A 119 9.87 27.15 -1.64
CA ILE A 119 9.57 28.41 -0.94
C ILE A 119 10.91 29.11 -0.60
N THR A 120 11.55 29.68 -1.62
CA THR A 120 12.40 30.85 -1.38
C THR A 120 11.48 32.07 -1.45
N PHE A 121 10.93 32.47 -0.30
CA PHE A 121 10.55 33.86 -0.11
C PHE A 121 11.86 34.68 -0.02
N LYS A 122 12.21 35.38 -1.09
CA LYS A 122 13.04 36.58 -1.01
C LYS A 122 12.72 37.55 -2.14
#